data_AF-E4Z5G1-F1
#
_entry.id   AF-E4Z5G1-F1
#
_cell.length_a   1.000
_cell.length_b   1.000
_cell.length_c   1.000
_cell.angle_alpha   90.00
_cell.angle_beta   90.00
_cell.angle_gamma   90.00
#
_symmetry.space_group_name_H-M   'P 1'
#
loop_
_entity.id
_entity.type
_entity.pdbx_description
1 polymer ?
#
loop_
_entity_poly.entity_id
_entity_poly.type
_entity_poly.pdbx_seq_one_letter_code
_entity_poly.pdbx_strand_id
1 'polypeptide(L)'
;MPVKYEDLVLHPRPMLEKILKFAGLEWNENVMNHEKHMDDISLSAVEKSTDQVVKPLYTDSLKSWVGYIPEDVMKDLPKISPMLKTLGYDPLSKDPFYGKPDQEVQDKYDAWLKTQK
;
A
#
# COMPACT_ATOMS: atom_id res chain seq x y z
N MET A 1 -10.57 -10.09 -9.06
CA MET A 1 -9.89 -8.89 -9.58
C MET A 1 -8.55 -8.74 -8.85
N PRO A 2 -7.39 -8.67 -9.53
CA PRO A 2 -6.12 -8.40 -8.86
C PRO A 2 -6.05 -6.94 -8.40
N VAL A 3 -5.47 -6.70 -7.22
CA VAL A 3 -5.22 -5.36 -6.66
C VAL A 3 -3.73 -5.29 -6.33
N LYS A 4 -3.02 -4.36 -6.96
CA LYS A 4 -1.63 -4.06 -6.60
C LYS A 4 -1.62 -3.14 -5.38
N TYR A 5 -0.83 -3.50 -4.38
CA TYR A 5 -0.71 -2.70 -3.17
C TYR A 5 -0.19 -1.30 -3.49
N GLU A 6 0.78 -1.18 -4.40
CA GLU A 6 1.39 0.09 -4.76
C GLU A 6 0.38 1.02 -5.42
N ASP A 7 -0.43 0.51 -6.34
CA ASP A 7 -1.51 1.28 -6.98
C ASP A 7 -2.54 1.73 -5.94
N LEU A 8 -2.87 0.88 -4.96
CA LEU A 8 -3.84 1.19 -3.90
C LEU A 8 -3.35 2.31 -2.98
N VAL A 9 -2.08 2.30 -2.57
CA VAL A 9 -1.56 3.35 -1.67
C VAL A 9 -1.20 4.64 -2.41
N LEU A 10 -0.83 4.56 -3.69
CA LEU A 10 -0.56 5.75 -4.51
C LEU A 10 -1.85 6.42 -4.98
N HIS A 11 -2.85 5.64 -5.39
CA HIS A 11 -4.09 6.10 -6.01
C HIS A 11 -5.32 5.42 -5.38
N PRO A 12 -5.60 5.64 -4.09
CA PRO A 12 -6.61 4.89 -3.35
C PRO A 12 -8.02 5.07 -3.89
N ARG A 13 -8.45 6.29 -4.22
CA ARG A 13 -9.82 6.56 -4.68
C ARG A 13 -10.19 5.75 -5.93
N PRO A 14 -9.46 5.84 -7.07
CA PRO A 14 -9.80 5.06 -8.26
C PRO A 14 -9.65 3.54 -8.05
N MET A 15 -8.79 3.10 -7.13
CA MET A 15 -8.64 1.68 -6.81
C MET A 15 -9.79 1.15 -5.95
N LEU A 16 -10.20 1.89 -4.92
CA LEU A 16 -11.32 1.54 -4.05
C LEU A 16 -12.65 1.60 -4.80
N GLU A 17 -12.84 2.55 -5.71
CA GLU A 17 -14.01 2.58 -6.61
C GLU A 17 -14.11 1.30 -7.44
N LYS A 18 -12.99 0.81 -8.00
CA LYS A 18 -12.95 -0.47 -8.74
C LYS A 18 -13.24 -1.65 -7.83
N ILE A 19 -12.69 -1.66 -6.61
CA ILE A 19 -12.91 -2.72 -5.61
C ILE A 19 -14.38 -2.80 -5.21
N LEU A 20 -15.00 -1.68 -4.83
CA LEU A 20 -16.40 -1.63 -4.43
C LEU A 20 -17.32 -2.02 -5.59
N LYS A 21 -17.06 -1.52 -6.79
CA LYS A 21 -17.80 -1.91 -8.00
C LYS A 21 -17.69 -3.41 -8.26
N PHE A 22 -16.50 -4.00 -8.11
CA PHE A 22 -16.31 -5.45 -8.25
C PHE A 22 -17.08 -6.24 -7.19
N ALA A 23 -17.15 -5.73 -5.96
CA ALA A 23 -17.91 -6.32 -4.86
C ALA A 23 -19.43 -6.08 -4.94
N GLY A 24 -19.91 -5.25 -5.87
CA GLY A 24 -21.32 -4.87 -5.97
C GLY A 24 -21.78 -3.93 -4.86
N LEU A 25 -20.87 -3.16 -4.27
CA LEU A 25 -21.13 -2.20 -3.20
C LEU A 25 -21.15 -0.77 -3.75
N GLU A 26 -21.98 0.09 -3.15
CA GLU A 26 -21.99 1.52 -3.44
C GLU A 26 -20.77 2.24 -2.83
N TRP A 27 -20.41 3.38 -3.41
CA TRP A 27 -19.34 4.21 -2.87
C TRP A 27 -19.72 4.76 -1.49
N ASN A 28 -18.78 4.70 -0.56
CA ASN A 28 -18.89 5.35 0.74
C ASN A 28 -17.55 6.00 1.09
N GLU A 29 -17.57 7.28 1.44
CA GLU A 29 -16.36 8.06 1.74
C GLU A 29 -15.56 7.54 2.94
N ASN A 30 -16.16 6.72 3.81
CA ASN A 30 -15.47 6.06 4.92
C ASN A 30 -14.35 5.14 4.45
N VAL A 31 -14.41 4.58 3.23
CA VAL A 31 -13.33 3.73 2.69
C VAL A 31 -12.03 4.49 2.50
N MET A 32 -12.10 5.81 2.31
CA MET A 32 -10.94 6.69 2.25
C MET A 32 -10.45 7.09 3.64
N ASN A 33 -11.26 6.88 4.68
CA ASN A 33 -11.09 7.38 6.05
C ASN A 33 -11.10 6.28 7.11
N HIS A 34 -10.62 5.09 6.77
CA HIS A 34 -10.62 3.94 7.68
C HIS A 34 -10.04 4.26 9.06
N GLU A 35 -8.98 5.06 9.15
CA GLU A 35 -8.32 5.44 10.40
C GLU A 35 -9.23 6.18 11.40
N LYS A 36 -10.34 6.76 10.94
CA LYS A 36 -11.33 7.44 11.80
C LYS A 36 -12.40 6.50 12.37
N HIS A 37 -12.44 5.26 11.90
CA HIS A 37 -13.45 4.26 12.23
C HIS A 37 -12.83 3.02 12.87
N MET A 38 -11.64 3.16 13.46
CA MET A 38 -10.92 2.05 14.10
C MET A 38 -11.71 1.42 15.25
N ASP A 39 -12.53 2.20 15.97
CA ASP A 39 -13.38 1.69 17.05
C ASP A 39 -14.51 0.78 16.54
N ASP A 40 -14.95 0.98 15.29
CA ASP A 40 -15.97 0.16 14.63
C ASP A 40 -15.36 -1.07 13.94
N ILE A 41 -14.03 -1.13 13.81
CA ILE A 41 -13.29 -2.21 13.16
C ILE A 41 -12.69 -3.11 14.24
N SER A 42 -13.10 -4.38 14.26
CA SER A 42 -12.51 -5.35 15.20
C SER A 42 -11.06 -5.64 14.80
N LEU A 43 -10.12 -4.92 15.44
CA LEU A 43 -8.69 -5.16 15.31
C LEU A 43 -8.19 -6.03 16.45
N SER A 44 -7.42 -7.05 16.10
CA SER A 44 -6.72 -7.86 17.08
C SER A 44 -5.50 -7.12 17.60
N ALA A 45 -5.44 -6.87 18.91
CA ALA A 45 -4.29 -6.20 19.55
C ALA A 45 -2.97 -7.00 19.43
N VAL A 46 -3.02 -8.28 19.05
CA VAL A 46 -1.84 -9.14 18.89
C VAL A 46 -1.39 -9.28 17.43
N GLU A 47 -2.10 -8.69 16.48
CA GLU A 47 -1.74 -8.74 15.06
C GLU A 47 -0.62 -7.75 14.73
N LYS A 48 0.40 -8.22 14.00
CA LYS A 48 1.58 -7.41 13.64
C LYS A 48 1.27 -6.22 12.72
N SER A 49 0.13 -6.26 12.02
CA SER A 49 -0.33 -5.20 11.12
C SER A 49 -1.15 -4.12 11.83
N THR A 50 -1.56 -4.33 13.08
CA THR A 50 -2.44 -3.40 13.80
C THR A 50 -1.82 -2.00 13.91
N ASP A 51 -0.54 -1.92 14.28
CA ASP A 51 0.18 -0.64 14.39
C ASP A 51 0.32 0.11 13.05
N GLN A 52 0.12 -0.57 11.93
CA GLN A 52 0.20 0.01 10.58
C GLN A 52 -1.19 0.45 10.08
N VAL A 53 -2.22 -0.36 10.34
CA VAL A 53 -3.58 -0.14 9.81
C VAL A 53 -4.35 0.97 10.54
N VAL A 54 -3.90 1.35 11.74
CA VAL A 54 -4.47 2.49 12.49
C VAL A 54 -4.08 3.86 11.91
N LYS A 55 -3.16 3.90 10.95
CA LYS A 55 -2.69 5.12 10.30
C LYS A 55 -3.47 5.37 9.01
N PRO A 56 -3.66 6.64 8.59
CA PRO A 56 -4.10 6.91 7.22
C PRO A 56 -3.16 6.26 6.21
N LEU A 57 -3.62 6.06 4.97
CA LEU A 57 -2.75 5.56 3.90
C LEU A 57 -1.50 6.43 3.72
N TYR A 58 -0.35 5.77 3.56
CA TYR A 58 0.97 6.39 3.45
C TYR A 58 1.88 5.56 2.54
N THR A 59 2.98 6.17 2.07
CA THR A 59 3.84 5.57 1.03
C THR A 59 5.19 5.06 1.52
N ASP A 60 5.54 5.28 2.78
CA ASP A 60 6.88 4.98 3.34
C ASP A 60 7.28 3.51 3.14
N SER A 61 6.30 2.59 3.20
CA SER A 61 6.54 1.16 3.06
C SER A 61 6.92 0.72 1.64
N LEU A 62 6.61 1.51 0.59
CA LEU A 62 6.76 1.11 -0.83
C LEU A 62 8.18 0.68 -1.20
N LYS A 63 9.18 1.39 -0.67
CA LYS A 63 10.60 1.17 -0.97
C LYS A 63 11.41 0.77 0.26
N SER A 64 10.75 0.45 1.38
CA SER A 64 11.42 0.10 2.64
C SER A 64 12.33 -1.14 2.54
N TRP A 65 12.14 -1.99 1.54
CA TRP A 65 12.95 -3.18 1.27
C TRP A 65 14.24 -2.88 0.47
N VAL A 66 14.33 -1.73 -0.21
CA VAL A 66 15.46 -1.37 -1.07
C VAL A 66 16.73 -1.32 -0.23
N GLY A 67 17.76 -2.05 -0.66
CA GLY A 67 19.05 -2.13 0.04
C GLY A 67 19.14 -3.20 1.13
N TYR A 68 18.04 -3.90 1.45
CA TYR A 68 18.03 -4.99 2.44
C TYR A 68 18.08 -6.39 1.84
N ILE A 69 17.92 -6.52 0.51
CA ILE A 69 18.05 -7.81 -0.18
C ILE A 69 19.52 -8.08 -0.53
N PRO A 70 20.10 -9.23 -0.14
CA PRO A 70 21.46 -9.60 -0.48
C PRO A 70 21.74 -9.59 -2.00
N GLU A 71 22.97 -9.23 -2.39
CA GLU A 71 23.32 -9.06 -3.81
C GLU A 71 23.22 -10.35 -4.62
N ASP A 72 23.56 -11.49 -4.02
CA ASP A 72 23.44 -12.82 -4.63
C ASP A 72 21.97 -13.17 -4.92
N VAL A 73 21.08 -12.88 -3.97
CA VAL A 73 19.63 -13.03 -4.15
C VAL A 73 19.11 -12.09 -5.24
N MET A 74 19.56 -10.82 -5.26
CA MET A 74 19.16 -9.87 -6.31
C MET A 74 19.61 -10.31 -7.70
N LYS A 75 20.81 -10.91 -7.82
CA LYS A 75 21.32 -11.43 -9.09
C LYS A 75 20.48 -12.59 -9.61
N ASP A 76 20.03 -13.47 -8.72
CA ASP A 76 19.24 -14.65 -9.05
C ASP A 76 17.72 -14.41 -8.97
N LEU A 77 17.28 -13.17 -8.68
CA LEU A 77 15.88 -12.82 -8.46
C LEU A 77 14.94 -13.21 -9.62
N PRO A 78 15.30 -13.06 -10.91
CA PRO A 78 14.47 -13.53 -12.01
C PRO A 78 14.23 -15.05 -12.01
N LYS A 79 15.19 -15.82 -11.49
CA LYS A 79 15.11 -17.28 -11.37
C LYS A 79 14.36 -17.69 -10.10
N ILE A 80 14.59 -17.00 -8.98
CA ILE A 80 13.94 -17.25 -7.69
C ILE A 80 12.45 -16.89 -7.76
N SER A 81 12.12 -15.76 -8.40
CA SER A 81 10.76 -15.23 -8.49
C SER A 81 10.40 -14.79 -9.92
N PRO A 82 10.14 -15.74 -10.83
CA PRO A 82 9.65 -15.43 -12.19
C PRO A 82 8.28 -14.73 -12.17
N MET A 83 7.56 -14.83 -11.04
CA MET A 83 6.27 -14.17 -10.84
C MET A 83 6.37 -12.65 -10.81
N LEU A 84 7.51 -12.06 -10.45
CA LEU A 84 7.70 -10.60 -10.51
C LEU A 84 7.40 -10.08 -11.91
N LYS A 85 8.03 -10.68 -12.93
CA LYS A 85 7.80 -10.32 -14.33
C LYS A 85 6.36 -10.57 -14.77
N THR A 86 5.76 -11.68 -14.33
CA THR A 86 4.37 -12.04 -14.64
C THR A 86 3.37 -11.01 -14.08
N LEU A 87 3.66 -10.45 -12.90
CA LEU A 87 2.84 -9.44 -12.24
C LEU A 87 3.20 -8.00 -12.69
N GLY A 88 4.19 -7.85 -13.57
CA GLY A 88 4.61 -6.57 -14.15
C GLY A 88 5.65 -5.80 -13.33
N TYR A 89 6.36 -6.47 -12.42
CA TYR A 89 7.51 -5.92 -11.72
C TYR A 89 8.80 -6.30 -12.44
N ASP A 90 9.75 -5.37 -12.56
CA ASP A 90 11.07 -5.65 -13.13
C ASP A 90 11.97 -6.34 -12.08
N PRO A 91 12.30 -7.64 -12.24
CA PRO A 91 13.11 -8.37 -11.27
C PRO A 91 14.59 -7.93 -11.26
N LEU A 92 15.04 -7.10 -12.20
CA LEU A 92 16.40 -6.56 -12.23
C LEU A 92 16.48 -5.13 -11.65
N SER A 93 15.34 -4.52 -11.34
CA SER A 93 15.30 -3.18 -10.77
C SER A 93 15.63 -3.20 -9.28
N LYS A 94 16.71 -2.52 -8.91
CA LYS A 94 17.12 -2.34 -7.50
C LYS A 94 16.38 -1.19 -6.81
N ASP A 95 15.77 -0.28 -7.58
CA ASP A 95 15.00 0.85 -7.09
C ASP A 95 13.82 1.14 -8.04
N PRO A 96 12.76 0.31 -8.00
CA PRO A 96 11.63 0.47 -8.92
C PRO A 96 10.85 1.75 -8.65
N PHE A 97 10.37 2.40 -9.71
CA PHE A 97 9.45 3.51 -9.61
C PHE A 97 8.01 3.01 -9.75
N TYR A 98 7.25 3.04 -8.64
CA TYR A 98 5.87 2.58 -8.61
C TYR A 98 4.85 3.63 -9.05
N GLY A 99 5.23 4.91 -9.03
CA GLY A 99 4.36 6.03 -9.37
C GLY A 99 4.51 7.19 -8.41
N LYS A 100 3.77 8.27 -8.68
CA LYS A 100 3.69 9.44 -7.81
C LYS A 100 2.36 9.39 -7.04
N PRO A 101 2.36 9.51 -5.70
CA PRO A 101 1.13 9.47 -4.93
C PRO A 101 0.22 10.65 -5.25
N ASP A 102 -1.09 10.43 -5.11
CA ASP A 102 -2.09 11.48 -5.14
C ASP A 102 -1.85 12.47 -3.98
N GLN A 103 -2.15 13.75 -4.23
CA GLN A 103 -1.95 14.80 -3.23
C GLN A 103 -2.77 14.54 -1.96
N GLU A 104 -3.98 13.98 -2.09
CA GLU A 104 -4.85 13.60 -0.98
C GLU A 104 -4.16 12.63 0.00
N VAL A 105 -3.34 11.69 -0.50
CA VAL A 105 -2.59 10.74 0.33
C VAL A 105 -1.52 11.47 1.15
N GLN A 106 -0.76 12.33 0.48
CA GLN A 106 0.32 13.09 1.12
C GLN A 106 -0.23 14.06 2.18
N ASP A 107 -1.23 14.85 1.81
CA ASP A 107 -1.82 15.85 2.70
C ASP A 107 -2.41 15.20 3.95
N LYS A 108 -3.05 14.04 3.79
CA LYS A 108 -3.67 13.30 4.88
C LYS A 108 -2.65 12.71 5.84
N TYR A 109 -1.59 12.11 5.32
CA TYR A 109 -0.53 11.57 6.16
C TYR A 109 0.24 12.69 6.89
N ASP A 110 0.52 13.81 6.21
CA ASP A 110 1.15 14.98 6.82
C ASP A 110 0.27 15.60 7.93
N ALA A 111 -1.05 15.66 7.72
CA ALA A 111 -1.98 16.10 8.75
C ALA A 111 -1.94 15.16 9.95
N TRP A 112 -1.93 13.84 9.72
CA TRP A 112 -1.83 12.85 10.79
C TRP A 112 -0.51 12.96 11.55
N LEU A 113 0.63 13.11 10.89
CA LEU A 113 1.92 13.30 11.55
C LEU A 113 1.95 14.52 12.49
N LYS A 114 1.19 15.58 12.17
CA LYS A 114 1.06 16.76 13.05
C LYS A 114 0.24 16.46 14.31
N THR A 115 -0.66 15.48 14.29
CA THR A 115 -1.45 15.08 15.48
C THR A 115 -0.66 14.22 16.46
N GLN A 116 0.47 13.65 16.03
CA GLN A 116 1.32 12.80 16.85
C GLN A 116 2.43 13.57 17.59
N LYS A 117 2.45 14.91 17.46
CA LYS A 117 3.37 15.82 18.16
C LYS A 117 2.67 16.51 19.32
#